data_AF-A0A966F972-F1
#
_entry.id   AF-A0A966F972-F1
#
_cell.length_a   1.000
_cell.length_b   1.000
_cell.length_c   1.000
_cell.angle_alpha   90.00
_cell.angle_beta   90.00
_cell.angle_gamma   90.00
#
_symmetry.space_group_name_H-M   'P 1'
#
loop_
_entity.id
_entity.type
_entity.pdbx_description
1 polymer ?
#
loop_
_entity_poly.entity_id
_entity_poly.type
_entity_poly.pdbx_seq_one_letter_code
_entity_poly.pdbx_strand_id
1 'polypeptide(L)'
;MNKQNDKELSYEELLKKSDEYLNGWKRALADYHNLERETAKKKSEWLKMANEQLLVVFLPVYDHLKLALKHSQAEKGDWLAGIEHVTAQFKKVLEENGVTEIKTVGEEFDPEIHEVIKKESDKNIITREIKAGYKLNGKVLYPAKVIL
;
A
#
# COMPACT_ATOMS: atom_id res chain seq x y z
N MET A 1 -38.09 -15.82 55.46
CA MET A 1 -37.01 -14.85 55.74
C MET A 1 -35.69 -15.64 55.72
N ASN A 2 -35.18 -15.95 54.52
CA ASN A 2 -33.95 -16.73 54.35
C ASN A 2 -32.76 -15.78 54.54
N LYS A 3 -32.13 -15.82 55.72
CA LYS A 3 -30.85 -15.18 55.95
C LYS A 3 -29.82 -15.92 55.09
N GLN A 4 -29.33 -15.25 54.05
CA GLN A 4 -28.16 -15.70 53.31
C GLN A 4 -27.02 -15.94 54.29
N ASN A 5 -26.45 -17.12 54.18
CA ASN A 5 -25.35 -17.61 54.99
C ASN A 5 -24.06 -16.92 54.49
N ASP A 6 -23.77 -15.72 54.97
CA ASP A 6 -22.50 -15.05 54.71
C ASP A 6 -21.40 -15.79 55.49
N LYS A 7 -20.75 -16.72 54.79
CA LYS A 7 -19.58 -17.43 55.30
C LYS A 7 -18.39 -16.46 55.22
N GLU A 8 -18.04 -15.83 56.34
CA GLU A 8 -16.85 -14.97 56.44
C GLU A 8 -15.61 -15.78 56.07
N LEU A 9 -14.86 -15.29 55.08
CA LEU A 9 -13.57 -15.87 54.70
C LEU A 9 -12.53 -15.63 55.78
N SER A 10 -11.63 -16.60 55.98
CA SER A 10 -10.46 -16.39 56.82
C SER A 10 -9.51 -15.34 56.21
N TYR A 11 -8.68 -14.72 57.06
CA TYR A 11 -7.70 -13.72 56.64
C TYR A 11 -6.76 -14.22 55.53
N GLU A 12 -6.31 -15.48 55.63
CA GLU A 12 -5.46 -16.11 54.61
C GLU A 12 -6.18 -16.30 53.27
N GLU A 13 -7.46 -16.69 53.29
CA GLU A 13 -8.27 -16.81 52.07
C GLU A 13 -8.55 -15.44 51.43
N LEU A 14 -8.72 -14.39 52.24
CA LEU A 14 -8.86 -13.01 51.75
C LEU A 14 -7.57 -12.51 51.09
N LEU A 15 -6.41 -12.76 51.70
CA LEU A 15 -5.11 -12.42 51.10
C LEU A 15 -4.90 -13.15 49.78
N LYS A 16 -5.19 -14.46 49.74
CA LYS A 16 -5.04 -15.25 48.52
C LYS A 16 -5.94 -14.75 47.39
N LYS A 17 -7.21 -14.40 47.68
CA LYS A 17 -8.12 -13.80 46.69
C LYS A 17 -7.65 -12.42 46.26
N SER A 18 -7.11 -11.61 47.17
CA SER A 18 -6.56 -10.29 46.84
C SER A 18 -5.40 -10.40 45.86
N ASP A 19 -4.46 -11.31 46.11
CA ASP A 19 -3.33 -11.58 45.21
C ASP A 19 -3.79 -12.15 43.86
N GLU A 20 -4.75 -13.06 43.86
CA GLU A 20 -5.35 -13.60 42.63
C GLU A 20 -5.96 -12.49 41.77
N TYR A 21 -6.76 -11.61 42.37
CA TYR A 21 -7.37 -10.48 41.67
C TYR A 21 -6.34 -9.45 41.21
N LEU A 22 -5.34 -9.14 42.02
CA LEU A 22 -4.27 -8.22 41.63
C LEU A 22 -3.48 -8.77 40.44
N ASN A 23 -3.15 -10.07 40.45
CA ASN A 23 -2.46 -10.72 39.35
C ASN A 23 -3.34 -10.85 38.11
N GLY A 24 -4.64 -11.12 38.29
CA GLY A 24 -5.63 -11.09 37.21
C GLY A 24 -5.72 -9.71 36.56
N TRP A 25 -5.83 -8.67 37.36
CA TRP A 25 -5.88 -7.27 36.90
C TRP A 25 -4.60 -6.86 36.17
N LYS A 26 -3.41 -7.19 36.71
CA LYS A 26 -2.13 -6.91 36.05
C LYS A 26 -2.02 -7.59 34.68
N ARG A 27 -2.48 -8.84 34.57
CA ARG A 27 -2.52 -9.57 33.29
C ARG A 27 -3.50 -8.91 32.31
N ALA A 28 -4.72 -8.63 32.74
CA ALA A 28 -5.72 -7.97 31.91
C ALA A 28 -5.24 -6.59 31.41
N LEU A 29 -4.55 -5.83 32.25
CA LEU A 29 -3.95 -4.54 31.87
C LEU A 29 -2.84 -4.72 30.82
N ALA A 30 -1.98 -5.73 30.97
CA ALA A 30 -0.95 -6.06 30.00
C ALA A 30 -1.57 -6.49 28.65
N ASP A 31 -2.59 -7.34 28.68
CA ASP A 31 -3.31 -7.79 27.49
C ASP A 31 -3.99 -6.62 26.77
N TYR A 32 -4.58 -5.68 27.53
CA TYR A 32 -5.16 -4.46 26.98
C TYR A 32 -4.12 -3.59 26.25
N HIS A 33 -2.94 -3.36 26.85
CA HIS A 33 -1.86 -2.61 26.20
C HIS A 33 -1.31 -3.32 24.95
N ASN A 34 -1.31 -4.65 24.94
CA ASN A 34 -0.94 -5.42 23.74
C ASN A 34 -2.00 -5.23 22.63
N LEU A 35 -3.27 -5.36 22.98
CA LEU A 35 -4.38 -5.17 22.05
C LEU A 35 -4.41 -3.75 21.47
N GLU A 36 -4.18 -2.73 22.29
CA GLU A 36 -4.14 -1.33 21.86
C GLU A 36 -3.02 -1.11 20.82
N ARG A 37 -1.81 -1.61 21.09
CA ARG A 37 -0.68 -1.55 20.15
C ARG A 37 -0.97 -2.30 18.86
N GLU A 38 -1.54 -3.50 18.96
CA GLU A 38 -1.89 -4.31 17.79
C GLU A 38 -2.98 -3.65 16.95
N THR A 39 -4.00 -3.07 17.59
CA THR A 39 -5.10 -2.37 16.93
C THR A 39 -4.60 -1.12 16.20
N ALA A 40 -3.72 -0.34 16.82
CA ALA A 40 -3.11 0.82 16.18
C ALA A 40 -2.31 0.43 14.94
N LYS A 41 -1.53 -0.66 15.03
CA LYS A 41 -0.77 -1.21 13.89
C LYS A 41 -1.71 -1.64 12.76
N LYS A 42 -2.72 -2.45 13.06
CA LYS A 42 -3.73 -2.92 12.09
C LYS A 42 -4.44 -1.76 11.40
N LYS A 43 -4.80 -0.71 12.14
CA LYS A 43 -5.43 0.49 11.57
C LYS A 43 -4.51 1.20 10.58
N SER A 44 -3.22 1.32 10.90
CA SER A 44 -2.23 1.90 9.99
C SER A 44 -2.06 1.06 8.72
N GLU A 45 -1.99 -0.26 8.85
CA GLU A 45 -1.90 -1.19 7.72
C GLU A 45 -3.15 -1.11 6.83
N TRP A 46 -4.35 -1.07 7.43
CA TRP A 46 -5.60 -0.89 6.71
C TRP A 46 -5.64 0.41 5.89
N LEU A 47 -5.20 1.52 6.47
CA LEU A 47 -5.12 2.80 5.76
C LEU A 47 -4.14 2.73 4.57
N LYS A 48 -2.98 2.09 4.75
CA LYS A 48 -2.01 1.89 3.66
C LYS A 48 -2.59 1.04 2.54
N MET A 49 -3.26 -0.07 2.88
CA MET A 49 -3.90 -0.95 1.90
C MET A 49 -5.03 -0.25 1.14
N ALA A 50 -5.87 0.52 1.84
CA ALA A 50 -6.94 1.29 1.20
C ALA A 50 -6.40 2.32 0.21
N ASN A 51 -5.33 3.04 0.59
CA ASN A 51 -4.67 4.00 -0.31
C ASN A 51 -4.01 3.30 -1.51
N GLU A 52 -3.34 2.16 -1.31
CA GLU A 52 -2.76 1.34 -2.37
C GLU A 52 -3.83 0.94 -3.40
N GLN A 53 -4.98 0.43 -2.94
CA GLN A 53 -6.09 0.03 -3.81
C GLN A 53 -6.66 1.21 -4.60
N LEU A 54 -6.82 2.38 -3.96
CA LEU A 54 -7.34 3.57 -4.63
C LEU A 54 -6.37 4.05 -5.73
N LEU A 55 -5.08 4.15 -5.42
CA LEU A 55 -4.05 4.59 -6.36
C LEU A 55 -3.96 3.66 -7.57
N VAL A 56 -4.02 2.34 -7.33
CA VAL A 56 -4.05 1.31 -8.38
C VAL A 56 -5.18 1.53 -9.38
N VAL A 57 -6.38 1.88 -8.91
CA VAL A 57 -7.55 2.11 -9.79
C VAL A 57 -7.37 3.35 -10.66
N PHE A 58 -6.58 4.33 -10.21
CA PHE A 58 -6.30 5.56 -10.95
C PHE A 58 -5.16 5.44 -11.97
N LEU A 59 -4.24 4.48 -11.81
CA LEU A 59 -3.11 4.28 -12.74
C LEU A 59 -3.54 4.12 -14.21
N PRO A 60 -4.59 3.33 -14.56
CA PRO A 60 -5.06 3.24 -15.93
C PRO A 60 -5.54 4.57 -16.52
N VAL A 61 -6.09 5.47 -15.68
CA VAL A 61 -6.52 6.80 -16.14
C VAL A 61 -5.29 7.62 -16.53
N TYR A 62 -4.24 7.58 -15.70
CA TYR A 62 -2.97 8.24 -16.01
C TYR A 62 -2.32 7.66 -17.28
N ASP A 63 -2.34 6.34 -17.47
CA ASP A 63 -1.87 5.69 -18.69
C ASP A 63 -2.64 6.14 -19.94
N HIS A 64 -3.97 6.25 -19.85
CA HIS A 64 -4.77 6.74 -20.97
C HIS A 64 -4.50 8.21 -21.29
N LEU A 65 -4.23 9.05 -20.29
CA LEU A 65 -3.80 10.44 -20.53
C LEU A 65 -2.47 10.49 -21.29
N LYS A 66 -1.48 9.69 -20.89
CA LYS A 66 -0.21 9.54 -21.62
C LYS A 66 -0.43 9.06 -23.05
N LEU A 67 -1.31 8.07 -23.23
CA LEU A 67 -1.64 7.51 -24.55
C LEU A 67 -2.29 8.57 -25.46
N ALA A 68 -3.24 9.35 -24.93
CA ALA A 68 -3.88 10.44 -25.67
C ALA A 68 -2.85 11.47 -26.13
N LEU A 69 -1.95 11.91 -25.24
CA LEU A 69 -0.86 12.82 -25.60
C LEU A 69 0.05 12.26 -26.70
N LYS A 70 0.39 10.97 -26.63
CA LYS A 70 1.23 10.30 -27.64
C LYS A 70 0.57 10.27 -29.02
N HIS A 71 -0.75 10.08 -29.09
CA HIS A 71 -1.48 10.04 -30.37
C HIS A 71 -1.78 11.43 -30.94
N SER A 72 -1.85 12.46 -30.11
CA SER A 72 -2.13 13.84 -30.55
C SER A 72 -0.88 14.68 -30.85
N GLN A 73 0.33 14.10 -30.84
CA GLN A 73 1.58 14.85 -31.13
C GLN A 73 1.61 15.55 -32.49
N ALA A 74 0.79 15.13 -33.46
CA ALA A 74 0.67 15.79 -34.77
C ALA A 74 -0.33 16.97 -34.78
N GLU A 75 -1.14 17.12 -33.73
CA GLU A 75 -2.15 18.17 -33.59
C GLU A 75 -1.59 19.38 -32.84
N LYS A 76 -1.97 20.59 -33.26
CA LYS A 76 -1.57 21.85 -32.61
C LYS A 76 -2.81 22.61 -32.17
N GLY A 77 -3.41 22.20 -31.06
CA GLY A 77 -4.53 22.90 -30.42
C GLY A 77 -4.23 23.24 -28.97
N ASP A 78 -4.69 24.40 -28.49
CA ASP A 78 -4.46 24.87 -27.11
C ASP A 78 -4.96 23.89 -26.04
N TRP A 79 -5.95 23.05 -26.38
CA TRP A 79 -6.46 21.99 -25.51
C TRP A 79 -5.40 20.92 -25.19
N LEU A 80 -4.44 20.67 -26.10
CA LEU A 80 -3.37 19.69 -25.89
C LEU A 80 -2.46 20.11 -24.76
N ALA A 81 -2.09 21.41 -24.71
CA ALA A 81 -1.32 21.97 -23.60
C ALA A 81 -2.06 21.86 -22.26
N GLY A 82 -3.40 21.97 -22.28
CA GLY A 82 -4.24 21.72 -21.11
C GLY A 82 -4.13 20.27 -20.61
N ILE A 83 -4.19 19.29 -21.51
CA ILE A 83 -4.04 17.87 -21.16
C ILE A 83 -2.62 17.56 -20.67
N GLU A 84 -1.59 18.13 -21.31
CA GLU A 84 -0.20 17.99 -20.84
C GLU A 84 -0.06 18.48 -19.41
N HIS A 85 -0.65 19.65 -19.09
CA HIS A 85 -0.63 20.20 -17.75
C HIS A 85 -1.34 19.32 -16.73
N VAL A 86 -2.55 18.83 -17.05
CA VAL A 86 -3.31 17.90 -16.19
C VAL A 86 -2.53 16.60 -15.98
N THR A 87 -1.91 16.07 -17.03
CA THR A 87 -1.11 14.84 -16.95
C THR A 87 0.11 15.03 -16.06
N ALA A 88 0.80 16.17 -16.16
CA ALA A 88 1.93 16.50 -15.29
C ALA A 88 1.50 16.67 -13.83
N GLN A 89 0.38 17.34 -13.56
CA GLN A 89 -0.18 17.45 -12.21
C GLN A 89 -0.57 16.09 -11.64
N PHE A 90 -1.21 15.24 -12.44
CA PHE A 90 -1.58 13.88 -12.04
C PHE A 90 -0.32 13.09 -11.63
N LYS A 91 0.73 13.14 -12.45
CA LYS A 91 2.01 12.52 -12.15
C LYS A 91 2.57 12.99 -10.80
N LYS A 92 2.56 14.31 -10.54
CA LYS A 92 3.03 14.89 -9.28
C LYS A 92 2.23 14.37 -8.08
N VAL A 93 0.91 14.28 -8.20
CA VAL A 93 0.05 13.74 -7.13
C VAL A 93 0.37 12.27 -6.85
N LEU A 94 0.61 11.46 -7.89
CA LEU A 94 1.05 10.08 -7.74
C LEU A 94 2.40 10.00 -7.00
N GLU A 95 3.39 10.80 -7.42
CA GLU A 95 4.73 10.86 -6.81
C GLU A 95 4.68 11.30 -5.34
N GLU A 96 3.88 12.32 -5.00
CA GLU A 96 3.66 12.78 -3.63
C GLU A 96 3.03 11.71 -2.72
N ASN A 97 2.26 10.79 -3.30
CA ASN A 97 1.69 9.63 -2.62
C ASN A 97 2.57 8.37 -2.72
N GLY A 98 3.82 8.51 -3.15
CA GLY A 98 4.82 7.46 -3.19
C GLY A 98 4.74 6.55 -4.40
N VAL A 99 3.90 6.85 -5.40
CA VAL A 99 3.79 6.11 -6.65
C VAL A 99 4.83 6.61 -7.65
N THR A 100 5.64 5.71 -8.17
CA THR A 100 6.67 6.01 -9.19
C THR A 100 6.55 5.05 -10.36
N GLU A 101 6.82 5.56 -11.56
CA GLU A 101 6.82 4.75 -12.79
C GLU A 101 8.17 4.02 -12.93
N ILE A 102 8.11 2.77 -13.36
CA ILE A 102 9.30 1.94 -13.61
C ILE A 102 9.93 2.41 -14.92
N LYS A 103 11.24 2.71 -14.89
CA LYS A 103 11.99 3.07 -16.10
C LYS A 103 12.17 1.82 -16.96
N THR A 104 11.96 1.96 -18.27
CA THR A 104 11.95 0.82 -19.21
C THR A 104 12.91 1.03 -20.37
N VAL A 105 12.51 1.75 -21.42
CA VAL A 105 13.25 1.84 -22.68
C VAL A 105 14.68 2.35 -22.46
N GLY A 106 15.66 1.55 -22.89
CA GLY A 106 17.08 1.84 -22.74
C GLY A 106 17.72 1.29 -21.45
N GLU A 107 16.93 0.80 -20.51
CA GLU A 107 17.41 0.16 -19.27
C GLU A 107 17.67 -1.34 -19.48
N GLU A 108 18.48 -1.91 -18.59
CA GLU A 108 18.67 -3.37 -18.52
C GLU A 108 17.42 -4.04 -17.94
N PHE A 109 17.08 -5.20 -18.49
CA PHE A 109 15.95 -5.99 -18.02
C PHE A 109 16.22 -6.56 -16.62
N ASP A 110 15.20 -6.47 -15.78
CA ASP A 110 15.20 -6.92 -14.40
C ASP A 110 13.88 -7.69 -14.13
N PRO A 111 13.92 -9.01 -13.92
CA PRO A 111 12.74 -9.84 -13.66
C PRO A 111 11.90 -9.42 -12.45
N GLU A 112 12.46 -8.67 -11.49
CA GLU A 112 11.71 -8.23 -10.31
C GLU A 112 10.72 -7.11 -10.65
N ILE A 113 10.99 -6.33 -11.70
CA ILE A 113 10.25 -5.10 -12.03
C ILE A 113 9.76 -5.05 -13.49
N HIS A 114 10.18 -6.01 -14.33
CA HIS A 114 9.85 -6.10 -15.74
C HIS A 114 9.27 -7.46 -16.11
N GLU A 115 8.28 -7.46 -17.01
CA GLU A 115 7.66 -8.65 -17.60
C GLU A 115 7.89 -8.65 -19.11
N VAL A 116 8.61 -9.65 -19.63
CA VAL A 116 8.90 -9.74 -21.07
C VAL A 116 7.69 -10.30 -21.81
N ILE A 117 7.16 -9.52 -22.75
CA ILE A 117 6.09 -9.95 -23.66
C ILE A 117 6.64 -10.60 -24.91
N LYS A 118 7.78 -10.09 -25.40
CA LYS A 118 8.43 -10.60 -26.61
C LYS A 118 9.94 -10.35 -26.53
N LYS A 119 10.71 -11.24 -27.13
CA LYS A 119 12.15 -11.08 -27.35
C LYS A 119 12.40 -10.93 -28.85
N GLU A 120 12.87 -9.76 -29.26
CA GLU A 120 13.25 -9.38 -30.62
C GLU A 120 14.77 -9.31 -30.79
N SER A 121 15.52 -9.18 -29.69
CA SER A 121 16.97 -9.22 -29.69
C SER A 121 17.53 -10.20 -28.65
N ASP A 122 18.76 -10.68 -28.86
CA ASP A 122 19.48 -11.47 -27.84
C ASP A 122 20.05 -10.63 -26.71
N LYS A 123 19.91 -9.30 -26.78
CA LYS A 123 20.38 -8.37 -25.75
C LYS A 123 19.39 -8.36 -24.58
N ASN A 124 19.91 -8.07 -23.39
CA ASN A 124 19.09 -7.93 -22.17
C ASN A 124 18.65 -6.48 -21.94
N ILE A 125 18.47 -5.69 -23.01
CA ILE A 125 18.13 -4.26 -22.95
C ILE A 125 16.69 -4.09 -23.44
N ILE A 126 15.91 -3.29 -22.73
CA ILE A 126 14.52 -3.03 -23.11
C ILE A 126 14.47 -2.12 -24.33
N THR A 127 13.90 -2.62 -25.42
CA THR A 127 13.76 -1.89 -26.68
C THR A 127 12.44 -1.14 -26.77
N ARG A 128 11.37 -1.68 -26.19
CA ARG A 128 10.04 -1.06 -26.19
C ARG A 128 9.28 -1.34 -24.89
N GLU A 129 8.54 -0.34 -24.45
CA GLU A 129 7.50 -0.48 -23.44
C GLU A 129 6.14 -0.73 -24.11
N ILE A 130 5.45 -1.76 -23.63
CA ILE A 130 4.07 -2.09 -24.03
C ILE A 130 3.07 -1.55 -23.01
N LYS A 131 3.41 -1.66 -21.72
CA LYS A 131 2.62 -1.09 -20.63
C LYS A 131 3.54 -0.64 -19.52
N ALA A 132 3.31 0.57 -19.02
CA ALA A 132 4.02 1.10 -17.88
C ALA A 132 3.86 0.20 -16.64
N GLY A 133 4.92 0.14 -15.85
CA GLY A 133 4.92 -0.50 -14.54
C GLY A 133 5.04 0.56 -13.44
N TYR A 134 4.61 0.21 -12.23
CA TYR A 134 4.53 1.16 -11.12
C TYR A 134 5.04 0.55 -9.81
N LYS A 135 5.66 1.40 -8.99
CA LYS A 135 6.07 1.09 -7.61
C LYS A 135 5.35 2.02 -6.65
N LEU A 136 4.91 1.51 -5.50
CA LEU A 136 4.41 2.30 -4.37
C LEU A 136 5.39 2.18 -3.20
N ASN A 137 5.99 3.30 -2.80
CA ASN A 137 6.98 3.35 -1.72
C ASN A 137 8.10 2.31 -1.91
N GLY A 138 8.55 2.12 -3.16
CA GLY A 138 9.58 1.15 -3.54
C GLY A 138 9.08 -0.28 -3.79
N LYS A 139 7.89 -0.67 -3.32
CA LYS A 139 7.28 -1.98 -3.60
C LYS A 139 6.65 -1.98 -5.00
N VAL A 140 6.95 -2.98 -5.82
CA VAL A 140 6.32 -3.14 -7.14
C VAL A 140 4.82 -3.39 -6.98
N LEU A 141 4.00 -2.56 -7.63
CA LEU A 141 2.57 -2.78 -7.79
C LEU A 141 2.29 -3.68 -8.99
N TYR A 142 2.86 -3.29 -10.14
CA TYR A 142 2.78 -4.04 -11.39
C TYR A 142 4.11 -3.93 -12.11
N PRO A 143 4.65 -5.05 -12.63
CA PRO A 143 5.83 -4.99 -13.48
C PRO A 143 5.50 -4.27 -14.79
N ALA A 144 6.48 -3.58 -15.37
CA ALA A 144 6.29 -3.00 -16.69
C ALA A 144 6.35 -4.10 -17.75
N LYS A 145 5.42 -4.10 -18.70
CA LYS A 145 5.41 -5.05 -19.80
C LYS A 145 6.30 -4.53 -20.92
N VAL A 146 7.32 -5.29 -21.28
CA VAL A 146 8.41 -4.83 -22.14
C VAL A 146 8.74 -5.81 -23.26
N ILE A 147 9.42 -5.32 -24.29
CA ILE A 147 10.07 -6.11 -25.33
C ILE A 147 11.59 -5.91 -25.21
N LEU A 148 12.33 -7.02 -25.29
CA LEU A 148 13.80 -7.05 -25.33
C LEU A 148 14.32 -7.14 -26.77
#